data_AF-A0A1C6E1K8-F1
#
_entry.id   AF-A0A1C6E1K8-F1
#
_cell.length_a   1.000
_cell.length_b   1.000
_cell.length_c   1.000
_cell.angle_alpha   90.00
_cell.angle_beta   90.00
_cell.angle_gamma   90.00
#
_symmetry.space_group_name_H-M   'P 1'
#
loop_
_entity.id
_entity.type
_entity.pdbx_description
1 polymer ?
#
loop_
_entity_poly.entity_id
_entity_poly.type
_entity_poly.pdbx_seq_one_letter_code
_entity_poly.pdbx_strand_id
1 'polypeptide(L)'
;MSKKQMIRRRGLCGLLAVAMCIGVLPPTAGAAQKGITGGMSDTLFAPNAACPRAQIVTFLWRTAGSPEPSALSSFNDVPSDKYYAKAVAWAVENGIAVGTTATTFSPDDTCTRAHGVTFLYRAAKATASVGASAFTDVADSAYYADAVKWATEQGITKGISSTLFGSDETCTRAQIVTFLYRLYGSK
;
A
#
# COMPACT_ATOMS: atom_id res chain seq x y z
N MET A 1 -30.88 9.26 8.92
CA MET A 1 -29.43 9.55 8.77
C MET A 1 -29.26 10.92 8.13
N SER A 2 -28.56 11.85 8.81
CA SER A 2 -28.59 13.27 8.46
C SER A 2 -27.49 13.67 7.45
N LYS A 3 -27.85 14.50 6.46
CA LYS A 3 -27.02 15.00 5.35
C LYS A 3 -25.67 15.60 5.77
N LYS A 4 -25.47 15.95 7.05
CA LYS A 4 -24.21 16.47 7.61
C LYS A 4 -23.08 15.44 7.70
N GLN A 5 -23.38 14.13 7.78
CA GLN A 5 -22.35 13.08 7.77
C GLN A 5 -21.79 12.79 6.36
N MET A 6 -22.50 13.23 5.32
CA MET A 6 -22.14 13.00 3.92
C MET A 6 -21.12 14.02 3.38
N ILE A 7 -20.95 15.16 4.05
CA ILE A 7 -20.11 16.29 3.58
C ILE A 7 -18.66 16.19 4.10
N ARG A 8 -18.38 15.48 5.20
CA ARG A 8 -17.01 15.35 5.71
C ARG A 8 -16.10 14.41 4.89
N ARG A 9 -16.64 13.66 3.93
CA ARG A 9 -15.85 12.80 3.02
C ARG A 9 -15.17 13.54 1.87
N ARG A 10 -15.43 14.84 1.69
CA ARG A 10 -14.93 15.63 0.55
C ARG A 10 -13.69 16.49 0.84
N GLY A 11 -13.17 16.48 2.07
CA GLY A 11 -12.11 17.42 2.48
C GLY A 11 -10.67 17.04 2.15
N LEU A 12 -10.36 15.75 1.94
CA LEU A 12 -8.97 15.28 1.74
C LEU A 12 -8.82 14.23 0.63
N CYS A 13 -9.80 14.16 -0.27
CA CYS A 13 -9.77 13.29 -1.46
C CYS A 13 -9.10 13.98 -2.68
N GLY A 14 -8.67 15.24 -2.52
CA GLY A 14 -8.29 16.13 -3.64
C GLY A 14 -6.86 15.99 -4.17
N LEU A 15 -5.95 15.31 -3.47
CA LEU A 15 -4.56 15.16 -3.94
C LEU A 15 -4.21 13.75 -4.48
N LEU A 16 -5.14 12.80 -4.42
CA LEU A 16 -4.95 11.41 -4.91
C LEU A 16 -5.97 11.01 -5.97
N ALA A 17 -6.52 11.98 -6.70
CA ALA A 17 -7.46 11.76 -7.79
C ALA A 17 -6.79 12.05 -9.14
N VAL A 18 -5.74 11.29 -9.49
CA VAL A 18 -5.24 11.25 -10.86
C VAL A 18 -5.28 9.81 -11.38
N ALA A 19 -6.17 9.59 -12.34
CA ALA A 19 -6.14 8.54 -13.36
C ALA A 19 -6.24 7.07 -12.92
N MET A 20 -7.45 6.61 -12.58
CA MET A 20 -7.77 5.19 -12.74
C MET A 20 -9.19 4.93 -13.26
N CYS A 21 -9.52 5.53 -14.41
CA CYS A 21 -10.55 4.96 -15.27
C CYS A 21 -9.98 3.77 -16.06
N ILE A 22 -10.88 2.91 -16.56
CA ILE A 22 -10.70 1.76 -17.45
C ILE A 22 -10.58 0.42 -16.72
N GLY A 23 -11.73 -0.27 -16.66
CA GLY A 23 -11.83 -1.69 -16.38
C GLY A 23 -11.37 -2.55 -17.56
N VAL A 24 -11.37 -3.87 -17.31
CA VAL A 24 -11.15 -5.00 -18.23
C VAL A 24 -9.70 -5.53 -18.36
N LEU A 25 -8.70 -4.97 -17.69
CA LEU A 25 -7.36 -5.59 -17.63
C LEU A 25 -7.05 -6.23 -16.26
N PRO A 26 -6.39 -7.41 -16.21
CA PRO A 26 -5.96 -7.99 -14.95
C PRO A 26 -5.06 -7.01 -14.19
N PRO A 27 -5.09 -6.99 -12.84
CA PRO A 27 -4.47 -5.94 -12.02
C PRO A 27 -2.99 -5.69 -12.36
N THR A 28 -2.27 -6.75 -12.71
CA THR A 28 -0.85 -6.72 -13.08
C THR A 28 -0.60 -6.07 -14.44
N ALA A 29 -1.45 -6.34 -15.44
CA ALA A 29 -1.37 -5.74 -16.77
C ALA A 29 -1.76 -4.26 -16.73
N GLY A 30 -2.80 -3.90 -15.98
CA GLY A 30 -3.23 -2.51 -15.81
C GLY A 30 -2.23 -1.65 -15.03
N ALA A 31 -1.57 -2.21 -14.01
CA ALA A 31 -0.56 -1.50 -13.23
C ALA A 31 0.76 -1.27 -14.01
N ALA A 32 1.17 -2.24 -14.83
CA ALA A 32 2.35 -2.09 -15.69
C ALA A 32 2.14 -1.03 -16.77
N GLN A 33 0.99 -1.03 -17.47
CA GLN A 33 0.67 -0.04 -18.49
C GLN A 33 0.57 1.40 -17.95
N LYS A 34 0.19 1.55 -16.68
CA LYS A 34 0.09 2.85 -16.00
C LYS A 34 1.41 3.28 -15.35
N GLY A 35 2.50 2.53 -15.52
CA GLY A 35 3.81 2.82 -14.95
C GLY A 35 3.89 2.67 -13.43
N ILE A 36 2.87 2.07 -12.80
CA ILE A 36 2.83 1.84 -11.34
C ILE A 36 3.86 0.80 -10.95
N THR A 37 3.98 -0.27 -11.74
CA THR A 37 4.99 -1.31 -11.55
C THR A 37 6.02 -1.25 -12.67
N GLY A 38 7.29 -1.43 -12.29
CA GLY A 38 8.29 -1.94 -13.23
C GLY A 38 8.24 -3.47 -13.18
N GLY A 39 8.39 -4.14 -14.33
CA GLY A 39 8.79 -5.54 -14.31
C GLY A 39 10.19 -5.69 -13.71
N MET A 40 10.57 -6.91 -13.28
CA MET A 40 11.98 -7.23 -13.03
C MET A 40 12.83 -7.05 -14.31
N SER A 41 12.19 -7.09 -15.47
CA SER A 41 12.68 -6.68 -16.79
C SER A 41 11.52 -6.09 -17.61
N ASP A 42 11.80 -5.63 -18.82
CA ASP A 42 10.79 -5.10 -19.78
C ASP A 42 9.63 -6.09 -20.06
N THR A 43 9.82 -7.38 -19.78
CA THR A 43 8.85 -8.44 -20.08
C THR A 43 8.44 -9.29 -18.89
N LEU A 44 9.11 -9.19 -17.73
CA LEU A 44 8.86 -10.09 -16.59
C LEU A 44 8.30 -9.35 -15.37
N PHE A 45 7.00 -9.51 -15.12
CA PHE A 45 6.38 -8.97 -13.90
C PHE A 45 6.73 -9.76 -12.62
N ALA A 46 7.05 -11.06 -12.73
CA ALA A 46 7.33 -11.97 -11.60
C ALA A 46 6.27 -11.90 -10.47
N PRO A 47 5.00 -12.28 -10.75
CA PRO A 47 3.87 -12.06 -9.83
C PRO A 47 4.01 -12.75 -8.47
N ASN A 48 4.67 -13.91 -8.42
CA ASN A 48 4.81 -14.73 -7.22
C ASN A 48 6.06 -14.40 -6.41
N ALA A 49 6.93 -13.51 -6.91
CA ALA A 49 8.11 -13.11 -6.15
C ALA A 49 7.71 -12.27 -4.92
N ALA A 50 8.46 -12.46 -3.84
CA ALA A 50 8.38 -11.63 -2.65
C ALA A 50 8.58 -10.15 -3.03
N CYS A 51 7.81 -9.26 -2.38
CA CYS A 51 7.89 -7.84 -2.64
C CYS A 51 8.63 -7.13 -1.50
N PRO A 52 9.83 -6.56 -1.75
CA PRO A 52 10.57 -5.82 -0.74
C PRO A 52 9.86 -4.54 -0.29
N ARG A 53 10.21 -4.05 0.91
CA ARG A 53 9.68 -2.80 1.50
C ARG A 53 9.72 -1.62 0.54
N ALA A 54 10.89 -1.34 -0.04
CA ALA A 54 11.07 -0.22 -0.96
C ALA A 54 10.21 -0.36 -2.22
N GLN A 55 9.98 -1.59 -2.69
CA GLN A 55 9.18 -1.85 -3.87
C GLN A 55 7.69 -1.57 -3.62
N ILE A 56 7.15 -2.00 -2.47
CA ILE A 56 5.76 -1.70 -2.10
C ILE A 56 5.54 -0.18 -2.01
N VAL A 57 6.46 0.53 -1.34
CA VAL A 57 6.39 1.98 -1.20
C VAL A 57 6.52 2.68 -2.57
N THR A 58 7.37 2.18 -3.45
CA THR A 58 7.50 2.70 -4.81
C THR A 58 6.20 2.54 -5.61
N PHE A 59 5.51 1.41 -5.49
CA PHE A 59 4.21 1.22 -6.15
C PHE A 59 3.16 2.19 -5.62
N LEU A 60 3.11 2.40 -4.30
CA LEU A 60 2.22 3.39 -3.69
C LEU A 60 2.51 4.81 -4.19
N TRP A 61 3.78 5.21 -4.18
CA TRP A 61 4.23 6.53 -4.63
C TRP A 61 3.86 6.78 -6.09
N ARG A 62 4.11 5.82 -6.98
CA ARG A 62 3.72 5.90 -8.39
C ARG A 62 2.21 5.94 -8.58
N THR A 63 1.46 5.17 -7.80
CA THR A 63 0.00 5.22 -7.81
C THR A 63 -0.54 6.59 -7.36
N ALA A 64 0.17 7.28 -6.48
CA ALA A 64 -0.13 8.66 -6.06
C ALA A 64 0.31 9.73 -7.08
N GLY A 65 0.82 9.34 -8.26
CA GLY A 65 1.31 10.26 -9.29
C GLY A 65 2.76 10.70 -9.12
N SER A 66 3.56 9.96 -8.35
CA SER A 66 4.98 10.24 -8.10
C SER A 66 5.26 11.66 -7.57
N PRO A 67 4.56 12.13 -6.53
CA PRO A 67 4.78 13.46 -5.97
C PRO A 67 6.23 13.65 -5.50
N GLU A 68 6.82 14.80 -5.79
CA GLU A 68 8.18 15.11 -5.37
C GLU A 68 8.22 15.32 -3.85
N PRO A 69 9.10 14.60 -3.11
CA PRO A 69 9.27 14.84 -1.67
C PRO A 69 9.96 16.18 -1.41
N SER A 70 9.76 16.74 -0.22
CA SER A 70 10.39 18.00 0.20
C SER A 70 11.91 17.88 0.33
N ALA A 71 12.40 16.71 0.73
CA ALA A 71 13.81 16.37 0.83
C ALA A 71 13.97 14.84 0.72
N LEU A 72 15.18 14.36 0.39
CA LEU A 72 15.49 12.93 0.45
C LEU A 72 15.68 12.46 1.90
N SER A 73 15.44 11.18 2.15
CA SER A 73 15.61 10.58 3.48
C SER A 73 17.08 10.52 3.90
N SER A 74 17.35 10.61 5.20
CA SER A 74 18.68 10.46 5.79
C SER A 74 19.04 9.03 6.18
N PHE A 75 18.35 8.01 5.68
CA PHE A 75 18.65 6.62 5.99
C PHE A 75 19.95 6.18 5.29
N ASN A 76 20.83 5.51 6.02
CA ASN A 76 22.14 5.11 5.52
C ASN A 76 22.06 4.06 4.40
N ASP A 77 20.99 3.28 4.38
CA ASP A 77 20.72 2.22 3.40
C ASP A 77 19.79 2.67 2.26
N VAL A 78 19.55 3.98 2.12
CA VAL A 78 18.79 4.56 1.01
C VAL A 78 19.66 5.59 0.26
N PRO A 79 20.58 5.14 -0.60
CA PRO A 79 21.34 6.05 -1.45
C PRO A 79 20.43 6.88 -2.37
N SER A 80 20.79 8.15 -2.59
CA SER A 80 19.96 9.13 -3.30
C SER A 80 19.73 8.82 -4.78
N ASP A 81 20.59 8.00 -5.39
CA ASP A 81 20.52 7.59 -6.79
C ASP A 81 19.64 6.35 -7.02
N LYS A 82 19.13 5.72 -5.95
CA LYS A 82 18.26 4.55 -6.07
C LYS A 82 16.88 4.91 -6.58
N TYR A 83 16.30 4.03 -7.39
CA TYR A 83 14.96 4.20 -7.99
C TYR A 83 13.85 4.43 -6.95
N TYR A 84 14.05 3.94 -5.72
CA TYR A 84 13.10 4.05 -4.61
C TYR A 84 13.38 5.22 -3.68
N ALA A 85 14.49 5.96 -3.84
CA ALA A 85 14.90 6.99 -2.88
C ALA A 85 13.82 8.05 -2.67
N LYS A 86 13.27 8.59 -3.77
CA LYS A 86 12.16 9.56 -3.71
C LYS A 86 10.88 8.98 -3.12
N ALA A 87 10.56 7.73 -3.46
CA ALA A 87 9.38 7.07 -2.93
C ALA A 87 9.47 6.84 -1.41
N VAL A 88 10.64 6.41 -0.92
CA VAL A 88 10.91 6.25 0.51
C VAL A 88 10.79 7.59 1.23
N ALA A 89 11.44 8.63 0.71
CA ALA A 89 11.37 9.97 1.25
C ALA A 89 9.91 10.47 1.36
N TRP A 90 9.15 10.37 0.27
CA TRP A 90 7.74 10.75 0.25
C TRP A 90 6.89 9.96 1.26
N ALA A 91 7.10 8.64 1.34
CA ALA A 91 6.33 7.81 2.25
C ALA A 91 6.62 8.10 3.71
N VAL A 92 7.87 8.46 4.05
CA VAL A 92 8.26 8.80 5.42
C VAL A 92 7.75 10.19 5.79
N GLU A 93 7.89 11.17 4.89
CA GLU A 93 7.32 12.52 5.05
C GLU A 93 5.82 12.48 5.31
N ASN A 94 5.10 11.57 4.64
CA ASN A 94 3.64 11.44 4.78
C ASN A 94 3.21 10.45 5.88
N GLY A 95 4.14 9.88 6.66
CA GLY A 95 3.85 8.92 7.73
C GLY A 95 3.28 7.58 7.23
N ILE A 96 3.47 7.26 5.95
CA ILE A 96 3.06 5.99 5.32
C ILE A 96 3.99 4.88 5.79
N ALA A 97 5.29 5.13 5.75
CA ALA A 97 6.32 4.21 6.21
C ALA A 97 7.17 4.86 7.30
N VAL A 98 7.79 4.01 8.12
CA VAL A 98 8.80 4.40 9.12
C VAL A 98 10.02 3.52 8.92
N GLY A 99 11.19 4.01 9.34
CA GLY A 99 12.41 3.21 9.38
C GLY A 99 12.27 2.01 10.31
N THR A 100 13.03 0.96 10.05
CA THR A 100 13.20 -0.17 10.97
C THR A 100 14.06 0.22 12.17
N THR A 101 14.92 1.23 12.00
CA THR A 101 15.61 1.95 13.06
C THR A 101 15.53 3.46 12.78
N ALA A 102 16.16 4.29 13.62
CA ALA A 102 16.28 5.71 13.37
C ALA A 102 17.10 6.05 12.10
N THR A 103 18.01 5.17 11.67
CA THR A 103 18.96 5.41 10.57
C THR A 103 18.90 4.36 9.46
N THR A 104 17.99 3.39 9.55
CA THR A 104 17.82 2.27 8.61
C THR A 104 16.37 2.15 8.16
N PHE A 105 16.15 2.01 6.85
CA PHE A 105 14.82 1.78 6.26
C PHE A 105 14.53 0.30 5.98
N SER A 106 15.59 -0.47 5.74
CA SER A 106 15.59 -1.84 5.23
C SER A 106 14.87 -1.99 3.88
N PRO A 107 15.36 -1.38 2.78
CA PRO A 107 14.65 -1.34 1.51
C PRO A 107 14.42 -2.73 0.89
N ASP A 108 15.36 -3.65 1.10
CA ASP A 108 15.37 -4.99 0.51
C ASP A 108 14.68 -6.05 1.38
N ASP A 109 14.26 -5.70 2.60
CA ASP A 109 13.55 -6.63 3.49
C ASP A 109 12.22 -7.03 2.87
N THR A 110 11.95 -8.33 2.90
CA THR A 110 10.68 -8.89 2.43
C THR A 110 9.55 -8.46 3.35
N CYS A 111 8.48 -7.91 2.77
CA CYS A 111 7.29 -7.55 3.51
C CYS A 111 6.30 -8.71 3.64
N THR A 112 5.65 -8.78 4.79
CA THR A 112 4.46 -9.61 4.99
C THR A 112 3.21 -8.90 4.47
N ARG A 113 2.10 -9.63 4.38
CA ARG A 113 0.78 -9.06 4.04
C ARG A 113 0.36 -7.98 5.03
N ALA A 114 0.66 -8.14 6.32
CA ALA A 114 0.42 -7.12 7.35
C ALA A 114 1.16 -5.80 7.07
N HIS A 115 2.43 -5.86 6.66
CA HIS A 115 3.17 -4.65 6.26
C HIS A 115 2.50 -3.95 5.07
N GLY A 116 2.16 -4.72 4.04
CA GLY A 116 1.52 -4.19 2.83
C GLY A 116 0.22 -3.45 3.13
N VAL A 117 -0.71 -4.08 3.86
CA VAL A 117 -2.01 -3.47 4.18
C VAL A 117 -1.87 -2.25 5.09
N THR A 118 -0.89 -2.26 6.01
CA THR A 118 -0.62 -1.14 6.91
C THR A 118 -0.15 0.10 6.14
N PHE A 119 0.70 -0.07 5.12
CA PHE A 119 1.10 1.05 4.26
C PHE A 119 -0.09 1.63 3.49
N LEU A 120 -0.97 0.79 2.96
CA LEU A 120 -2.18 1.24 2.26
C LEU A 120 -3.12 2.01 3.21
N TYR A 121 -3.32 1.50 4.41
CA TYR A 121 -4.15 2.14 5.44
C TYR A 121 -3.64 3.55 5.79
N ARG A 122 -2.33 3.68 6.00
CA ARG A 122 -1.68 4.97 6.30
C ARG A 122 -1.71 5.91 5.10
N ALA A 123 -1.44 5.42 3.90
CA ALA A 123 -1.51 6.19 2.66
C ALA A 123 -2.93 6.74 2.41
N ALA A 124 -3.96 5.96 2.72
CA ALA A 124 -5.35 6.38 2.64
C ALA A 124 -5.76 7.36 3.76
N LYS A 125 -4.89 7.60 4.76
CA LYS A 125 -5.22 8.33 6.00
C LYS A 125 -6.51 7.82 6.62
N ALA A 126 -6.67 6.50 6.59
CA ALA A 126 -7.88 5.84 7.04
C ALA A 126 -8.00 5.89 8.57
N THR A 127 -9.23 5.73 9.04
CA THR A 127 -9.56 5.65 10.46
C THR A 127 -9.92 4.22 10.83
N ALA A 128 -9.69 3.85 12.09
CA ALA A 128 -9.98 2.52 12.59
C ALA A 128 -11.45 2.16 12.39
N SER A 129 -11.68 0.96 11.87
CA SER A 129 -13.00 0.34 11.80
C SER A 129 -13.42 -0.17 13.18
N VAL A 130 -14.71 -0.07 13.48
CA VAL A 130 -15.29 -0.50 14.77
C VAL A 130 -15.49 -2.01 14.77
N GLY A 131 -15.25 -2.66 15.92
CA GLY A 131 -15.44 -4.09 16.11
C GLY A 131 -14.16 -4.91 15.94
N ALA A 132 -14.29 -6.21 16.16
CA ALA A 132 -13.21 -7.18 16.01
C ALA A 132 -12.97 -7.54 14.53
N SER A 133 -11.77 -8.03 14.23
CA SER A 133 -11.47 -8.61 12.92
C SER A 133 -12.36 -9.83 12.63
N ALA A 134 -12.73 -10.01 11.36
CA ALA A 134 -13.39 -11.24 10.90
C ALA A 134 -12.41 -12.44 10.81
N PHE A 135 -11.11 -12.18 10.90
CA PHE A 135 -10.06 -13.19 10.81
C PHE A 135 -9.54 -13.59 12.18
N THR A 136 -9.42 -14.89 12.42
CA THR A 136 -9.01 -15.46 13.71
C THR A 136 -7.53 -15.30 14.01
N ASP A 137 -6.70 -15.05 12.98
CA ASP A 137 -5.26 -14.81 13.06
C ASP A 137 -4.89 -13.31 13.14
N VAL A 138 -5.88 -12.46 13.45
CA VAL A 138 -5.69 -11.01 13.64
C VAL A 138 -6.16 -10.65 15.04
N ALA A 139 -5.23 -10.61 15.99
CA ALA A 139 -5.50 -10.14 17.34
C ALA A 139 -5.84 -8.65 17.33
N ASP A 140 -6.81 -8.22 18.14
CA ASP A 140 -7.22 -6.80 18.22
C ASP A 140 -6.08 -5.87 18.69
N SER A 141 -5.10 -6.41 19.42
CA SER A 141 -3.90 -5.68 19.86
C SER A 141 -2.79 -5.60 18.82
N ALA A 142 -2.91 -6.29 17.68
CA ALA A 142 -1.89 -6.27 16.65
C ALA A 142 -1.80 -4.89 15.99
N TYR A 143 -0.58 -4.42 15.70
CA TYR A 143 -0.35 -3.08 15.11
C TYR A 143 -1.07 -2.88 13.77
N TYR A 144 -1.40 -3.97 13.08
CA TYR A 144 -2.06 -4.00 11.77
C TYR A 144 -3.56 -4.30 11.86
N ALA A 145 -4.13 -4.53 13.05
CA ALA A 145 -5.52 -4.95 13.20
C ALA A 145 -6.50 -3.97 12.56
N ASP A 146 -6.32 -2.67 12.82
CA ASP A 146 -7.14 -1.62 12.22
C ASP A 146 -6.99 -1.55 10.69
N ALA A 147 -5.77 -1.76 10.19
CA ALA A 147 -5.51 -1.78 8.76
C ALA A 147 -6.23 -2.96 8.08
N VAL A 148 -6.23 -4.14 8.70
CA VAL A 148 -6.91 -5.33 8.16
C VAL A 148 -8.43 -5.14 8.18
N LYS A 149 -9.00 -4.65 9.28
CA LYS A 149 -10.45 -4.38 9.38
C LYS A 149 -10.89 -3.39 8.30
N TRP A 150 -10.20 -2.25 8.22
CA TRP A 150 -10.47 -1.24 7.19
C TRP A 150 -10.36 -1.83 5.78
N ALA A 151 -9.28 -2.55 5.49
CA ALA A 151 -9.08 -3.12 4.16
C ALA A 151 -10.15 -4.16 3.79
N THR A 152 -10.68 -4.89 4.76
CA THR A 152 -11.77 -5.84 4.56
C THR A 152 -13.08 -5.12 4.27
N GLU A 153 -13.41 -4.09 5.05
CA GLU A 153 -14.62 -3.26 4.85
C GLU A 153 -14.61 -2.53 3.50
N GLN A 154 -13.44 -2.06 3.05
CA GLN A 154 -13.28 -1.42 1.74
C GLN A 154 -13.18 -2.43 0.58
N GLY A 155 -13.22 -3.74 0.85
CA GLY A 155 -13.12 -4.78 -0.18
C GLY A 155 -11.72 -4.89 -0.82
N ILE A 156 -10.69 -4.34 -0.20
CA ILE A 156 -9.29 -4.39 -0.66
C ILE A 156 -8.74 -5.82 -0.52
N THR A 157 -9.11 -6.52 0.54
CA THR A 157 -8.74 -7.91 0.79
C THR A 157 -9.93 -8.73 1.25
N LYS A 158 -9.86 -10.04 1.01
CA LYS A 158 -10.82 -11.05 1.51
C LYS A 158 -10.16 -12.07 2.43
N GLY A 159 -8.91 -11.83 2.83
CA GLY A 159 -8.07 -12.85 3.48
C GLY A 159 -7.52 -13.87 2.50
N ILE A 160 -6.88 -14.91 3.03
CA ILE A 160 -6.46 -16.12 2.30
C ILE A 160 -7.51 -17.23 2.40
N SER A 161 -8.40 -17.13 3.40
CA SER A 161 -9.60 -17.94 3.55
C SER A 161 -10.71 -17.08 4.16
N SER A 162 -11.88 -17.66 4.39
CA SER A 162 -12.98 -16.98 5.09
C SER A 162 -12.67 -16.62 6.55
N THR A 163 -11.64 -17.22 7.15
CA THR A 163 -11.30 -17.05 8.57
C THR A 163 -9.85 -16.63 8.81
N LEU A 164 -8.98 -16.65 7.79
CA LEU A 164 -7.56 -16.31 7.92
C LEU A 164 -7.17 -15.14 7.02
N PHE A 165 -6.45 -14.17 7.57
CA PHE A 165 -5.85 -13.08 6.81
C PHE A 165 -4.49 -13.47 6.21
N GLY A 166 -3.70 -14.27 6.93
CA GLY A 166 -2.31 -14.61 6.61
C GLY A 166 -1.34 -13.49 6.96
N SER A 167 -1.46 -12.90 8.16
CA SER A 167 -0.73 -11.69 8.58
C SER A 167 0.78 -11.76 8.33
N ASP A 168 1.38 -12.91 8.64
CA ASP A 168 2.82 -13.15 8.57
C ASP A 168 3.27 -13.78 7.25
N GLU A 169 2.35 -14.10 6.35
CA GLU A 169 2.73 -14.62 5.03
C GLU A 169 3.41 -13.53 4.21
N THR A 170 4.39 -13.95 3.40
CA THR A 170 5.09 -13.06 2.47
C THR A 170 4.11 -12.42 1.49
N CYS A 171 4.17 -11.10 1.36
CA CYS A 171 3.39 -10.36 0.39
C CYS A 171 4.07 -10.45 -0.97
N THR A 172 3.41 -11.09 -1.93
CA THR A 172 3.91 -11.18 -3.30
C THR A 172 3.63 -9.89 -4.08
N ARG A 173 4.37 -9.69 -5.17
CA ARG A 173 4.18 -8.57 -6.09
C ARG A 173 2.75 -8.50 -6.64
N ALA A 174 2.14 -9.65 -6.97
CA ALA A 174 0.76 -9.68 -7.45
C ALA A 174 -0.25 -9.32 -6.35
N GLN A 175 -0.01 -9.74 -5.11
CA GLN A 175 -0.90 -9.42 -3.99
C GLN A 175 -0.93 -7.93 -3.70
N ILE A 176 0.23 -7.26 -3.60
CA ILE A 176 0.26 -5.83 -3.33
C ILE A 176 -0.37 -5.02 -4.48
N VAL A 177 -0.14 -5.41 -5.74
CA VAL A 177 -0.78 -4.77 -6.90
C VAL A 177 -2.29 -4.97 -6.88
N THR A 178 -2.76 -6.15 -6.46
CA THR A 178 -4.20 -6.40 -6.31
C THR A 178 -4.80 -5.51 -5.22
N PHE A 179 -4.12 -5.33 -4.10
CA PHE A 179 -4.58 -4.41 -3.05
C PHE A 179 -4.63 -2.97 -3.54
N LEU A 180 -3.59 -2.50 -4.24
CA LEU A 180 -3.56 -1.16 -4.83
C LEU A 180 -4.68 -0.98 -5.87
N TYR A 181 -4.85 -1.93 -6.77
CA TYR A 181 -5.91 -1.89 -7.77
C TYR A 181 -7.30 -1.80 -7.12
N ARG A 182 -7.56 -2.54 -6.05
CA ARG A 182 -8.84 -2.47 -5.34
C ARG A 182 -9.01 -1.17 -4.56
N LEU A 183 -7.94 -0.63 -3.99
CA LEU A 183 -7.97 0.66 -3.30
C LEU A 183 -8.31 1.81 -4.26
N TYR A 184 -7.71 1.83 -5.46
CA TYR A 184 -7.81 2.96 -6.40
C TYR A 184 -8.77 2.74 -7.57
N GLY A 185 -9.10 1.49 -7.90
CA GLY A 185 -10.01 1.12 -8.99
C GLY A 185 -11.46 0.90 -8.57
N SER A 186 -11.80 0.98 -7.28
CA SER A 186 -13.18 0.79 -6.78
C SER A 186 -14.03 2.06 -6.83
N LYS A 187 -13.96 2.86 -7.89
CA LYS A 187 -14.85 4.02 -8.09
C LYS A 187 -15.42 4.07 -9.49
#